data_AF-A0A3B9UVL0-F1
#
_entry.id   AF-A0A3B9UVL0-F1
#
_cell.length_a   1.000
_cell.length_b   1.000
_cell.length_c   1.000
_cell.angle_alpha   90.00
_cell.angle_beta   90.00
_cell.angle_gamma   90.00
#
_symmetry.space_group_name_H-M   'P 1'
#
loop_
_entity.id
_entity.type
_entity.pdbx_description
1 polymer ?
#
loop_
_entity_poly.entity_id
_entity_poly.type
_entity_poly.pdbx_seq_one_letter_code
_entity_poly.pdbx_strand_id
1 'polypeptide(L)'
;MVVFLSIQNPINENTVYERDMILNEYTTKNYNSSISDERIINKSKEILSTIFGSEIDFNDYVTDLSETEPNIYRYSDEMHIRLTHKENIKDYFFISLNLNTGEVLQIYTSLGQEVESGDKLSETQLEELANKYVQKLPLYNIDNYKLINKDYWEDSKLNGYMFTFENKSENSKIELSINPYNGHLISLYTLNFKLHSSPL
;
A
#
# COMPACT_ATOMS: atom_id res chain seq x y z
N MET A 1 15.65 -3.59 -42.16
CA MET A 1 15.26 -2.36 -41.44
C MET A 1 14.25 -2.79 -40.38
N VAL A 2 14.69 -2.97 -39.14
CA VAL A 2 13.80 -3.42 -38.06
C VAL A 2 13.22 -2.17 -37.42
N VAL A 3 11.92 -1.99 -37.59
CA VAL A 3 11.14 -0.94 -36.96
C VAL A 3 10.94 -1.36 -35.49
N PHE A 4 11.58 -0.63 -34.57
CA PHE A 4 11.24 -0.70 -33.15
C PHE A 4 9.88 -0.03 -32.95
N LEU A 5 8.83 -0.83 -32.81
CA LEU A 5 7.57 -0.36 -32.27
C LEU A 5 7.69 -0.36 -30.75
N SER A 6 7.67 0.85 -30.18
CA SER A 6 7.52 1.13 -28.77
C SER A 6 6.34 0.36 -28.18
N ILE A 7 6.60 -0.49 -27.19
CA ILE A 7 5.55 -1.04 -26.33
C ILE A 7 5.10 0.09 -25.40
N GLN A 8 4.20 0.92 -25.90
CA GLN A 8 3.23 1.62 -25.08
C GLN A 8 2.15 0.59 -24.75
N ASN A 9 2.25 -0.05 -23.59
CA ASN A 9 1.04 -0.54 -22.94
C ASN A 9 0.70 0.49 -21.85
N PRO A 10 -0.33 1.33 -22.05
CA PRO A 10 -0.96 1.98 -20.92
C PRO A 10 -1.49 0.86 -20.02
N ILE A 11 -1.28 0.98 -18.72
CA ILE A 11 -1.94 0.15 -17.70
C ILE A 11 -3.43 0.43 -17.89
N ASN A 12 -4.07 -0.40 -18.69
CA ASN A 12 -5.47 -0.27 -19.06
C ASN A 12 -6.11 -1.63 -18.85
N GLU A 13 -6.12 -2.06 -17.59
CA GLU A 13 -7.03 -3.09 -17.11
C GLU A 13 -7.67 -2.54 -15.83
N ASN A 14 -8.78 -1.83 -16.07
CA ASN A 14 -9.85 -1.59 -15.10
C ASN A 14 -10.42 -2.94 -14.66
N THR A 15 -9.68 -3.70 -13.87
CA THR A 15 -10.24 -4.78 -13.08
C THR A 15 -9.21 -5.10 -12.01
N VAL A 16 -9.65 -4.98 -10.76
CA VAL A 16 -9.17 -5.78 -9.64
C VAL A 16 -8.12 -5.19 -8.68
N TYR A 17 -8.57 -4.63 -7.57
CA TYR A 17 -7.74 -4.48 -6.37
C TYR A 17 -8.21 -5.32 -5.17
N GLU A 18 -9.48 -5.76 -5.11
CA GLU A 18 -9.96 -6.72 -4.07
C GLU A 18 -10.08 -8.17 -4.57
N ARG A 19 -10.34 -8.41 -5.86
CA ARG A 19 -10.70 -9.74 -6.42
C ARG A 19 -9.53 -10.65 -6.87
N ASP A 20 -8.33 -10.12 -7.09
CA ASP A 20 -7.14 -10.82 -7.62
C ASP A 20 -6.12 -10.98 -6.50
N MET A 21 -6.36 -10.31 -5.37
CA MET A 21 -5.83 -10.72 -4.07
C MET A 21 -6.58 -11.96 -3.53
N ILE A 22 -7.56 -12.53 -4.24
CA ILE A 22 -8.09 -13.86 -3.93
C ILE A 22 -7.03 -14.90 -4.30
N LEU A 23 -6.03 -15.06 -3.42
CA LEU A 23 -5.83 -16.24 -2.57
C LEU A 23 -5.85 -17.67 -3.19
N ASN A 24 -5.95 -17.84 -4.50
CA ASN A 24 -6.17 -19.17 -5.10
C ASN A 24 -4.92 -19.88 -5.64
N GLU A 25 -3.75 -19.24 -5.67
CA GLU A 25 -2.51 -19.88 -6.14
C GLU A 25 -1.32 -19.82 -5.17
N TYR A 26 -1.50 -19.29 -3.95
CA TYR A 26 -0.44 -19.28 -2.93
C TYR A 26 -0.31 -20.65 -2.26
N THR A 27 0.18 -21.63 -3.04
CA THR A 27 0.81 -22.81 -2.47
C THR A 27 1.98 -22.32 -1.60
N THR A 28 1.92 -22.65 -0.30
CA THR A 28 2.94 -22.39 0.72
C THR A 28 4.30 -22.95 0.28
N LYS A 29 5.03 -22.22 -0.56
CA LYS A 29 6.44 -22.52 -0.84
C LYS A 29 7.26 -22.02 0.34
N ASN A 30 7.63 -22.95 1.20
CA ASN A 30 8.56 -22.76 2.31
C ASN A 30 9.84 -22.08 1.81
N TYR A 31 9.96 -20.77 2.05
CA TYR A 31 11.17 -20.02 1.84
C TYR A 31 11.94 -19.93 3.17
N ASN A 32 13.21 -20.34 3.17
CA ASN A 32 14.10 -20.27 4.32
C ASN A 32 14.58 -18.83 4.54
N SER A 33 13.71 -17.96 5.04
CA SER A 33 14.16 -16.68 5.62
C SER A 33 14.51 -16.94 7.09
N SER A 34 15.70 -16.53 7.54
CA SER A 34 16.07 -16.54 8.97
C SER A 34 15.31 -15.51 9.81
N ILE A 35 14.47 -14.69 9.17
CA ILE A 35 13.70 -13.62 9.81
C ILE A 35 12.37 -14.20 10.31
N SER A 36 12.13 -14.06 11.62
CA SER A 36 10.89 -14.53 12.25
C SER A 36 9.68 -13.71 11.82
N ASP A 37 8.51 -14.36 11.72
CA ASP A 37 7.25 -13.68 11.43
C ASP A 37 6.97 -12.55 12.43
N GLU A 38 7.23 -12.78 13.73
CA GLU A 38 7.08 -11.77 14.79
C GLU A 38 7.87 -10.49 14.50
N ARG A 39 9.12 -10.60 14.03
CA ARG A 39 9.95 -9.43 13.70
C ARG A 39 9.35 -8.64 12.55
N ILE A 40 8.81 -9.33 11.54
CA ILE A 40 8.23 -8.70 10.36
C ILE A 40 6.89 -8.06 10.70
N ILE A 41 6.03 -8.72 11.49
CA ILE A 41 4.78 -8.16 12.00
C ILE A 41 5.04 -6.87 12.78
N ASN A 42 6.03 -6.87 13.68
CA ASN A 42 6.39 -5.69 14.45
C ASN A 42 6.89 -4.56 13.54
N LYS A 43 7.69 -4.87 12.51
CA LYS A 43 8.14 -3.88 11.54
C LYS A 43 7.00 -3.31 10.70
N SER A 44 6.05 -4.15 10.28
CA SER A 44 4.83 -3.72 9.59
C SER A 44 4.02 -2.74 10.44
N LYS A 45 3.82 -3.04 11.73
CA LYS A 45 3.14 -2.13 12.65
C LYS A 45 3.88 -0.81 12.81
N GLU A 46 5.21 -0.82 12.97
CA GLU A 46 6.03 0.39 13.04
C GLU A 46 5.87 1.29 11.80
N ILE A 47 5.92 0.69 10.60
CA ILE A 47 5.74 1.40 9.33
C ILE A 47 4.33 2.01 9.25
N LEU A 48 3.30 1.21 9.53
CA LEU A 48 1.92 1.67 9.49
C LEU A 48 1.65 2.77 10.52
N SER A 49 2.16 2.63 11.75
CA SER A 49 2.12 3.69 12.77
C SER A 49 2.78 4.99 12.31
N THR A 50 3.84 4.91 11.50
CA THR A 50 4.48 6.12 10.95
C THR A 50 3.59 6.82 9.94
N ILE A 51 2.91 6.07 9.08
CA ILE A 51 2.07 6.60 8.00
C ILE A 51 0.72 7.12 8.53
N PHE A 52 0.05 6.32 9.37
CA PHE A 52 -1.27 6.64 9.91
C PHE A 52 -1.21 7.45 11.22
N GLY A 53 -0.04 7.54 11.84
CA GLY A 53 0.15 8.32 13.07
C GLY A 53 -0.48 7.64 14.30
N SER A 54 -0.62 8.42 15.37
CA SER A 54 -1.17 7.94 16.66
C SER A 54 -2.69 7.78 16.68
N GLU A 55 -3.36 8.01 15.56
CA GLU A 55 -4.82 7.86 15.44
C GLU A 55 -5.25 6.39 15.47
N ILE A 56 -4.30 5.48 15.20
CA ILE A 56 -4.54 4.05 15.13
C ILE A 56 -3.60 3.33 16.10
N ASP A 57 -4.19 2.61 17.06
CA ASP A 57 -3.43 1.70 17.92
C ASP A 57 -3.26 0.34 17.24
N PHE A 58 -2.13 0.15 16.56
CA PHE A 58 -1.79 -1.12 15.91
C PHE A 58 -1.58 -2.29 16.89
N ASN A 59 -1.65 -2.07 18.21
CA ASN A 59 -1.76 -3.16 19.17
C ASN A 59 -3.12 -3.86 19.13
N ASP A 60 -4.18 -3.17 18.67
CA ASP A 60 -5.52 -3.73 18.50
C ASP A 60 -5.71 -4.49 17.20
N TYR A 61 -4.68 -4.50 16.35
CA TYR A 61 -4.66 -5.29 15.13
C TYR A 61 -3.74 -6.49 15.27
N VAL A 62 -4.23 -7.66 14.86
CA VAL A 62 -3.55 -8.95 14.98
C VAL A 62 -3.64 -9.74 13.68
N THR A 63 -2.80 -10.77 13.56
CA THR A 63 -2.74 -11.67 12.41
C THR A 63 -3.50 -12.99 12.64
N ASP A 64 -4.08 -13.23 13.81
CA ASP A 64 -4.51 -14.59 14.19
C ASP A 64 -6.05 -14.75 14.27
N LEU A 65 -6.82 -13.84 13.65
CA LEU A 65 -8.29 -13.80 13.77
C LEU A 65 -9.05 -14.57 12.68
N SER A 66 -8.35 -15.16 11.71
CA SER A 66 -8.98 -15.85 10.59
C SER A 66 -8.81 -17.36 10.73
N GLU A 67 -9.92 -18.07 10.96
CA GLU A 67 -9.93 -19.55 10.95
C GLU A 67 -9.79 -20.12 9.52
N THR A 68 -9.97 -19.30 8.47
CA THR A 68 -10.15 -19.75 7.08
C THR A 68 -9.11 -19.23 6.09
N GLU A 69 -8.36 -18.19 6.42
CA GLU A 69 -7.39 -17.56 5.53
C GLU A 69 -6.12 -17.19 6.31
N PRO A 70 -4.91 -17.53 5.83
CA PRO A 70 -3.68 -17.02 6.42
C PRO A 70 -3.73 -15.49 6.49
N ASN A 71 -3.19 -14.85 7.52
CA ASN A 71 -2.99 -13.39 7.50
C ASN A 71 -1.53 -13.03 7.21
N ILE A 72 -0.72 -14.03 6.90
CA ILE A 72 0.68 -13.90 6.53
C ILE A 72 0.93 -14.80 5.33
N TYR A 73 1.46 -14.22 4.25
CA TYR A 73 1.82 -14.94 3.04
C TYR A 73 3.25 -14.58 2.67
N ARG A 74 4.02 -15.59 2.25
CA ARG A 74 5.37 -15.42 1.75
C ARG A 74 5.40 -15.88 0.30
N TYR A 75 5.82 -15.02 -0.61
CA TYR A 75 5.93 -15.32 -2.03
C TYR A 75 7.23 -14.75 -2.58
N SER A 76 8.13 -15.63 -3.05
CA SER A 76 9.46 -15.21 -3.51
C SER A 76 10.20 -14.45 -2.38
N ASP A 77 10.72 -13.26 -2.69
CA ASP A 77 11.35 -12.34 -1.75
C ASP A 77 10.34 -11.35 -1.13
N GLU A 78 9.04 -11.66 -1.13
CA GLU A 78 7.99 -10.79 -0.61
C GLU A 78 7.23 -11.44 0.54
N MET A 79 6.75 -10.60 1.45
CA MET A 79 5.88 -10.99 2.55
C MET A 79 4.68 -10.05 2.62
N HIS A 80 3.50 -10.65 2.63
CA HIS A 80 2.23 -9.97 2.68
C HIS A 80 1.58 -10.24 4.03
N ILE A 81 1.23 -9.18 4.76
CA ILE A 81 0.65 -9.26 6.11
C ILE A 81 -0.68 -8.54 6.11
N ARG A 82 -1.71 -9.22 6.59
CA ARG A 82 -3.00 -8.64 6.95
C ARG A 82 -3.08 -8.49 8.46
N LEU A 83 -3.24 -7.26 8.93
CA LEU A 83 -3.51 -6.90 10.30
C LEU A 83 -5.01 -6.60 10.42
N THR A 84 -5.72 -7.35 11.25
CA THR A 84 -7.18 -7.20 11.42
C THR A 84 -7.51 -6.77 12.84
N HIS A 85 -8.46 -5.85 12.99
CA HIS A 85 -8.89 -5.36 14.29
C HIS A 85 -9.53 -6.49 15.12
N LYS A 86 -9.14 -6.65 16.38
CA LYS A 86 -9.61 -7.70 17.30
C LYS A 86 -11.12 -7.81 17.41
N GLU A 87 -11.82 -6.68 17.32
CA GLU A 87 -13.26 -6.61 17.51
C GLU A 87 -14.05 -6.48 16.19
N ASN A 88 -13.38 -6.19 15.07
CA ASN A 88 -14.05 -5.95 13.80
C ASN A 88 -13.22 -6.50 12.62
N ILE A 89 -13.60 -7.67 12.13
CA ILE A 89 -12.88 -8.35 11.05
C ILE A 89 -12.89 -7.61 9.70
N LYS A 90 -13.81 -6.65 9.53
CA LYS A 90 -13.89 -5.79 8.35
C LYS A 90 -12.93 -4.62 8.41
N ASP A 91 -12.38 -4.32 9.57
CA ASP A 91 -11.34 -3.31 9.75
C ASP A 91 -9.96 -3.97 9.68
N TYR A 92 -9.22 -3.65 8.63
CA TYR A 92 -7.92 -4.25 8.36
C TYR A 92 -6.95 -3.33 7.61
N PHE A 93 -5.68 -3.65 7.79
CA PHE A 93 -4.55 -3.12 7.04
C PHE A 93 -3.82 -4.29 6.39
N PHE A 94 -3.52 -4.15 5.12
CA PHE A 94 -2.67 -5.05 4.37
C PHE A 94 -1.38 -4.32 4.03
N ILE A 95 -0.25 -5.00 4.20
CA ILE A 95 1.07 -4.48 3.86
C ILE A 95 1.94 -5.57 3.25
N SER A 96 2.58 -5.23 2.14
CA SER A 96 3.55 -6.08 1.44
C SER A 96 4.95 -5.50 1.62
N LEU A 97 5.90 -6.34 2.03
CA LEU A 97 7.29 -5.99 2.24
C LEU A 97 8.21 -6.88 1.39
N ASN A 98 9.28 -6.31 0.85
CA ASN A 98 10.38 -7.10 0.32
C ASN A 98 11.26 -7.60 1.47
N LEU A 99 11.46 -8.91 1.56
CA LEU A 99 12.20 -9.59 2.63
C LEU A 99 13.72 -9.35 2.58
N ASN A 100 14.27 -9.04 1.41
CA ASN A 100 15.70 -8.78 1.24
C ASN A 100 16.07 -7.33 1.55
N THR A 101 15.21 -6.40 1.15
CA THR A 101 15.48 -4.96 1.22
C THR A 101 14.71 -4.25 2.34
N GLY A 102 13.70 -4.91 2.91
CA GLY A 102 12.76 -4.34 3.87
C GLY A 102 11.69 -3.45 3.24
N GLU A 103 11.75 -3.20 1.93
CA GLU A 103 11.01 -2.16 1.23
C GLU A 103 9.49 -2.38 1.28
N VAL A 104 8.73 -1.30 1.49
CA VAL A 104 7.26 -1.34 1.40
C VAL A 104 6.87 -1.39 -0.06
N LEU A 105 6.28 -2.50 -0.50
CA LEU A 105 5.80 -2.67 -1.88
C LEU A 105 4.39 -2.12 -2.04
N GLN A 106 3.54 -2.39 -1.05
CA GLN A 106 2.13 -2.04 -1.08
C GLN A 106 1.59 -1.86 0.34
N ILE A 107 0.65 -0.95 0.49
CA ILE A 107 -0.27 -0.84 1.62
C ILE A 107 -1.69 -0.70 1.07
N TYR A 108 -2.64 -1.35 1.73
CA TYR A 108 -4.06 -1.20 1.48
C TYR A 108 -4.82 -1.26 2.80
N THR A 109 -5.88 -0.49 2.98
CA THR A 109 -6.65 -0.47 4.24
C THR A 109 -8.12 -0.27 4.00
N SER A 110 -8.98 -0.94 4.78
CA SER A 110 -10.43 -0.71 4.78
C SER A 110 -10.83 0.65 5.36
N LEU A 111 -9.91 1.37 5.98
CA LEU A 111 -10.19 2.60 6.72
C LEU A 111 -10.85 3.66 5.85
N GLY A 112 -12.07 4.07 6.21
CA GLY A 112 -12.79 5.13 5.54
C GLY A 112 -13.27 4.76 4.13
N GLN A 113 -13.21 3.50 3.72
CA GLN A 113 -13.73 3.07 2.42
C GLN A 113 -15.26 3.04 2.39
N GLU A 114 -15.91 2.90 3.54
CA GLU A 114 -17.36 2.88 3.69
C GLU A 114 -18.04 4.23 3.40
N VAL A 115 -17.26 5.31 3.32
CA VAL A 115 -17.77 6.65 2.99
C VAL A 115 -17.81 6.83 1.48
N GLU A 116 -18.98 6.55 0.90
CA GLU A 116 -19.19 6.57 -0.56
C GLU A 116 -19.83 7.86 -1.09
N SER A 117 -20.31 8.75 -0.22
CA SER A 117 -21.04 9.96 -0.61
C SER A 117 -20.88 11.10 0.40
N GLY A 118 -21.13 12.33 -0.04
CA GLY A 118 -20.99 13.55 0.76
C GLY A 118 -20.35 14.68 -0.04
N ASP A 119 -19.95 15.73 0.65
CA ASP A 119 -19.16 16.80 0.04
C ASP A 119 -17.73 16.30 -0.20
N LYS A 120 -17.29 16.33 -1.47
CA LYS A 120 -15.91 15.97 -1.83
C LYS A 120 -14.97 17.07 -1.34
N LEU A 121 -13.83 16.66 -0.78
CA LEU A 121 -12.68 17.52 -0.60
C LEU A 121 -12.25 18.08 -1.96
N SER A 122 -11.80 19.34 -1.97
CA SER A 122 -11.24 19.93 -3.18
C SER A 122 -9.96 19.22 -3.61
N GLU A 123 -9.62 19.30 -4.89
CA GLU A 123 -8.37 18.75 -5.42
C GLU A 123 -7.15 19.27 -4.64
N THR A 124 -7.13 20.56 -4.29
CA THR A 124 -6.05 21.15 -3.48
C THR A 124 -5.92 20.49 -2.11
N GLN A 125 -7.03 20.24 -1.42
CA GLN A 125 -7.02 19.55 -0.13
C GLN A 125 -6.52 18.11 -0.27
N LEU A 126 -6.94 17.41 -1.32
CA LEU A 126 -6.51 16.03 -1.59
C LEU A 126 -5.01 15.98 -1.94
N GLU A 127 -4.51 16.93 -2.71
CA GLU A 127 -3.07 17.05 -3.01
C GLU A 127 -2.25 17.34 -1.75
N GLU A 128 -2.72 18.22 -0.87
CA GLU A 128 -2.06 18.48 0.42
C GLU A 128 -2.00 17.22 1.28
N LEU A 129 -3.07 16.43 1.31
CA LEU A 129 -3.10 15.14 2.01
C LEU A 129 -2.15 14.12 1.38
N ALA A 130 -2.14 14.01 0.05
CA ALA A 130 -1.23 13.13 -0.69
C ALA A 130 0.23 13.46 -0.37
N ASN A 131 0.60 14.74 -0.42
CA ASN A 131 1.94 15.19 -0.03
C ASN A 131 2.26 14.84 1.43
N LYS A 132 1.32 15.02 2.36
CA LYS A 132 1.52 14.64 3.77
C LYS A 132 1.78 13.14 3.93
N TYR A 133 1.04 12.28 3.23
CA TYR A 133 1.29 10.83 3.28
C TYR A 133 2.67 10.47 2.72
N VAL A 134 3.05 11.05 1.58
CA VAL A 134 4.39 10.87 0.99
C VAL A 134 5.48 11.27 1.97
N GLN A 135 5.34 12.43 2.63
CA GLN A 135 6.33 12.93 3.61
C GLN A 135 6.46 12.07 4.87
N LYS A 136 5.46 11.25 5.20
CA LYS A 136 5.53 10.29 6.31
C LYS A 136 6.23 8.99 5.93
N LEU A 137 6.46 8.73 4.64
CA LEU A 137 7.10 7.48 4.23
C LEU A 137 8.56 7.47 4.69
N PRO A 138 9.04 6.36 5.27
CA PRO A 138 10.42 6.24 5.72
C PRO A 138 11.40 6.06 4.54
N LEU A 139 11.52 7.09 3.70
CA LEU A 139 12.19 7.08 2.38
C LEU A 139 13.45 7.91 2.32
N TYR A 140 14.50 7.38 1.68
CA TYR A 140 15.63 8.22 1.27
C TYR A 140 15.16 9.30 0.28
N ASN A 141 15.69 10.52 0.45
CA ASN A 141 15.52 11.63 -0.49
C ASN A 141 14.05 11.95 -0.80
N ILE A 142 13.16 11.90 0.21
CA ILE A 142 11.72 12.11 0.02
C ILE A 142 11.40 13.43 -0.73
N ASP A 143 12.22 14.47 -0.53
CA ASP A 143 12.08 15.77 -1.19
C ASP A 143 12.23 15.73 -2.73
N ASN A 144 12.82 14.65 -3.27
CA ASN A 144 13.01 14.47 -4.71
C ASN A 144 11.78 13.90 -5.42
N TYR A 145 10.80 13.36 -4.68
CA TYR A 145 9.56 12.88 -5.27
C TYR A 145 8.69 14.06 -5.68
N LYS A 146 8.34 14.13 -6.96
CA LYS A 146 7.48 15.17 -7.53
C LYS A 146 6.19 14.56 -8.03
N LEU A 147 5.08 15.23 -7.77
CA LEU A 147 3.77 14.86 -8.30
C LEU A 147 3.81 14.99 -9.84
N ILE A 148 3.51 13.90 -10.54
CA ILE A 148 3.51 13.84 -12.01
C ILE A 148 2.13 13.55 -12.60
N ASN A 149 1.24 12.94 -11.83
CA ASN A 149 -0.10 12.59 -12.28
C ASN A 149 -1.13 12.65 -11.15
N LYS A 150 -2.36 12.95 -11.53
CA LYS A 150 -3.54 13.02 -10.68
C LYS A 150 -4.71 12.46 -11.47
N ASP A 151 -5.45 11.53 -10.91
CA ASP A 151 -6.63 10.98 -11.58
C ASP A 151 -7.75 10.68 -10.57
N TYR A 152 -9.00 10.80 -11.01
CA TYR A 152 -10.16 10.44 -10.19
C TYR A 152 -10.81 9.20 -10.77
N TRP A 153 -11.06 8.22 -9.92
CA TRP A 153 -11.78 7.02 -10.28
C TRP A 153 -12.93 6.74 -9.30
N GLU A 154 -14.00 6.20 -9.86
CA GLU A 154 -15.22 5.84 -9.14
C GLU A 154 -15.63 4.44 -9.59
N ASP A 155 -15.62 3.51 -8.64
CA ASP A 155 -16.26 2.21 -8.78
C ASP A 155 -17.52 2.21 -7.89
N SER A 156 -18.46 1.33 -8.21
CA SER A 156 -19.70 1.02 -7.50
C SER A 156 -19.57 0.78 -5.98
N LYS A 157 -18.35 0.63 -5.45
CA LYS A 157 -18.07 0.35 -4.04
C LYS A 157 -16.90 1.13 -3.45
N LEU A 158 -16.16 1.89 -4.27
CA LEU A 158 -14.96 2.58 -3.81
C LEU A 158 -14.71 3.81 -4.67
N ASN A 159 -14.50 4.93 -3.99
CA ASN A 159 -14.16 6.20 -4.61
C ASN A 159 -12.72 6.55 -4.26
N GLY A 160 -11.90 6.87 -5.27
CA GLY A 160 -10.49 7.16 -5.06
C GLY A 160 -10.00 8.31 -5.92
N TYR A 161 -9.24 9.20 -5.30
CA TYR A 161 -8.40 10.14 -6.02
C TYR A 161 -6.96 9.64 -5.95
N MET A 162 -6.39 9.32 -7.11
CA MET A 162 -5.08 8.74 -7.28
C MET A 162 -4.04 9.82 -7.54
N PHE A 163 -2.88 9.70 -6.89
CA PHE A 163 -1.74 10.59 -7.05
C PHE A 163 -0.50 9.76 -7.36
N THR A 164 0.24 10.13 -8.40
CA THR A 164 1.51 9.48 -8.76
C THR A 164 2.66 10.46 -8.57
N PHE A 165 3.60 10.10 -7.70
CA PHE A 165 4.84 10.81 -7.46
C PHE A 165 6.02 10.05 -8.08
N GLU A 166 6.98 10.77 -8.64
CA GLU A 166 8.15 10.19 -9.29
C GLU A 166 9.44 10.86 -8.78
N ASN A 167 10.44 10.04 -8.48
CA ASN A 167 11.82 10.47 -8.34
C ASN A 167 12.64 9.94 -9.52
N LYS A 168 12.92 10.83 -10.48
CA LYS A 168 13.59 10.49 -11.74
C LYS A 168 15.04 10.02 -11.57
N SER A 169 15.74 10.49 -10.53
CA SER A 169 17.15 10.11 -10.32
C SER A 169 17.30 8.66 -9.88
N GLU A 170 16.27 8.12 -9.21
CA GLU A 170 16.24 6.76 -8.69
C GLU A 170 15.35 5.83 -9.54
N ASN A 171 14.68 6.36 -10.58
CA ASN A 171 13.69 5.65 -11.38
C ASN A 171 12.62 4.97 -10.49
N SER A 172 12.16 5.70 -9.48
CA SER A 172 11.22 5.23 -8.47
C SER A 172 9.91 6.01 -8.53
N LYS A 173 8.82 5.34 -8.15
CA LYS A 173 7.47 5.91 -8.14
C LYS A 173 6.72 5.52 -6.89
N ILE A 174 5.84 6.42 -6.48
CA ILE A 174 4.85 6.18 -5.42
C ILE A 174 3.50 6.51 -6.03
N GLU A 175 2.58 5.57 -5.95
CA GLU A 175 1.18 5.79 -6.27
C GLU A 175 0.37 5.65 -5.00
N LEU A 176 -0.53 6.58 -4.73
CA LEU A 176 -1.42 6.49 -3.58
C LEU A 176 -2.82 6.91 -3.98
N SER A 177 -3.82 6.31 -3.32
CA SER A 177 -5.23 6.66 -3.51
C SER A 177 -5.84 7.16 -2.20
N ILE A 178 -6.57 8.27 -2.26
CA ILE A 178 -7.25 8.89 -1.11
C ILE A 178 -8.75 8.88 -1.36
N ASN A 179 -9.55 8.55 -0.34
CA ASN A 179 -11.00 8.68 -0.43
C ASN A 179 -11.36 10.19 -0.49
N PRO A 180 -12.04 10.66 -1.55
CA PRO A 180 -12.32 12.08 -1.73
C PRO A 180 -13.30 12.68 -0.70
N TYR A 181 -14.07 11.87 0.01
CA TYR A 181 -15.10 12.33 0.95
C TYR A 181 -14.60 12.48 2.39
N ASN A 182 -13.57 11.73 2.78
CA ASN A 182 -13.04 11.77 4.15
C ASN A 182 -11.53 12.01 4.23
N GLY A 183 -10.79 11.95 3.10
CA GLY A 183 -9.35 12.21 3.07
C GLY A 183 -8.47 11.07 3.60
N HIS A 184 -9.05 9.89 3.87
CA HIS A 184 -8.29 8.73 4.32
C HIS A 184 -7.51 8.10 3.16
N LEU A 185 -6.27 7.69 3.43
CA LEU A 185 -5.47 6.88 2.52
C LEU A 185 -6.14 5.50 2.37
N ILE A 186 -6.46 5.12 1.13
CA ILE A 186 -7.02 3.81 0.78
C ILE A 186 -5.89 2.83 0.43
N SER A 187 -4.96 3.26 -0.42
CA SER A 187 -3.90 2.40 -0.92
C SER A 187 -2.63 3.19 -1.24
N LEU A 188 -1.51 2.50 -1.19
CA LEU A 188 -0.19 3.01 -1.54
C LEU A 188 0.60 1.88 -2.21
N TYR A 189 1.18 2.17 -3.36
CA TYR A 189 2.05 1.27 -4.12
C TYR A 189 3.37 1.96 -4.39
N THR A 190 4.45 1.19 -4.36
CA THR A 190 5.78 1.73 -4.66
C THR A 190 6.45 0.90 -5.76
N LEU A 191 7.26 1.58 -6.56
CA LEU A 191 8.10 0.97 -7.58
C LEU A 191 9.55 1.40 -7.34
N ASN A 192 10.47 0.44 -7.22
CA ASN A 192 11.91 0.65 -7.00
C ASN A 192 12.22 1.55 -5.79
N PHE A 193 11.58 1.30 -4.66
CA PHE A 193 11.55 2.16 -3.46
C PHE A 193 12.52 1.67 -2.40
N LYS A 194 13.52 2.46 -1.98
CA LYS A 194 14.49 2.08 -0.92
C LYS A 194 14.18 2.73 0.43
N LEU A 195 13.98 1.93 1.47
CA LEU A 195 13.70 2.40 2.83
C LEU A 195 14.92 2.97 3.57
N HIS A 196 14.68 3.94 4.45
CA HIS A 196 15.68 4.62 5.29
C HIS A 196 16.32 3.76 6.40
N SER A 197 15.85 2.52 6.62
CA SER A 197 16.30 1.69 7.76
C SER A 197 16.70 0.27 7.35
N SER A 198 17.77 -0.20 8.01
CA SER A 198 18.57 -1.41 7.87
C SER A 198 17.87 -2.70 7.37
N PRO A 199 18.63 -3.66 6.80
CA PRO A 199 18.10 -4.94 6.37
C PRO A 199 17.24 -5.62 7.46
N LEU A 200 16.18 -6.30 7.00
CA LEU A 200 15.34 -7.17 7.81
C LEU A 200 16.14 -8.26 8.53
#